data_AF-A0A2U2DLD2-F1
#
_entry.id   AF-A0A2U2DLD2-F1
#
_cell.length_a   1.000
_cell.length_b   1.000
_cell.length_c   1.000
_cell.angle_alpha   90.00
_cell.angle_beta   90.00
_cell.angle_gamma   90.00
#
_symmetry.space_group_name_H-M   'P 1'
#
loop_
_entity.id
_entity.type
_entity.pdbx_description
1 polymer ?
#
loop_
_entity_poly.entity_id
_entity_poly.type
_entity_poly.pdbx_seq_one_letter_code
_entity_poly.pdbx_strand_id
1 'polypeptide(L)'
;MTKLNLDIIGGPLLVLAGLALPFAGADYLMGIAFNLAMWIALTQSWSILSAMTGYVSLGHVVFCGIGSYVFILTNGTLPMPVALACAGLAAGVMALVIGLPVLRVRGPYFVILTFGLAELAKNVIVQIETSLGQFSRLIFDAPALDTLYFIMFGLAVASTAAAVLVRHSKLGRGLVAIRENEEAAEAIGVPVTRLKLIAFVVAAIIPGIVGGVLLLRTSYFEAAQAFDPVISFSIVTMAIVGGMGTVRGPILGSLAFVLLSELLWARFPQLYMIILGALLILFILFMPRGLSGLFERREARR
;
A
#
# COMPACT_ATOMS: atom_id res chain seq x y z
N MET A 1 18.61 -20.86 -8.86
CA MET A 1 17.34 -21.59 -9.04
C MET A 1 16.58 -21.83 -7.73
N THR A 2 17.22 -21.78 -6.54
CA THR A 2 16.59 -21.97 -5.21
C THR A 2 15.73 -20.80 -4.70
N LYS A 3 16.02 -19.54 -5.11
CA LYS A 3 15.17 -18.38 -4.76
C LYS A 3 13.76 -18.43 -5.37
N LEU A 4 13.55 -19.26 -6.40
CA LEU A 4 12.30 -19.36 -7.17
C LEU A 4 11.18 -20.06 -6.40
N ASN A 5 11.49 -21.12 -5.64
CA ASN A 5 10.47 -21.90 -4.92
C ASN A 5 9.95 -21.15 -3.69
N LEU A 6 10.83 -20.44 -2.99
CA LEU A 6 10.51 -19.87 -1.68
C LEU A 6 9.57 -18.64 -1.83
N ASP A 7 9.74 -17.79 -2.84
CA ASP A 7 8.83 -16.64 -3.11
C ASP A 7 7.42 -17.10 -3.51
N ILE A 8 7.33 -18.26 -4.17
CA ILE A 8 6.08 -18.91 -4.59
C ILE A 8 5.43 -19.70 -3.44
N ILE A 9 6.18 -20.17 -2.45
CA ILE A 9 5.67 -20.94 -1.28
C ILE A 9 5.15 -20.02 -0.15
N GLY A 10 5.69 -18.80 0.01
CA GLY A 10 5.23 -17.85 1.02
C GLY A 10 3.81 -17.31 0.78
N GLY A 11 3.45 -17.08 -0.49
CA GLY A 11 2.11 -16.66 -0.92
C GLY A 11 0.98 -17.63 -0.52
N PRO A 12 1.04 -18.93 -0.86
CA PRO A 12 -0.01 -19.89 -0.52
C PRO A 12 -0.17 -20.10 0.98
N LEU A 13 0.89 -19.95 1.79
CA LEU A 13 0.78 -20.05 3.25
C LEU A 13 -0.03 -18.89 3.86
N LEU A 14 0.15 -17.67 3.34
CA LEU A 14 -0.66 -16.50 3.70
C LEU A 14 -2.10 -16.62 3.21
N VAL A 15 -2.29 -17.19 2.01
CA VAL A 15 -3.62 -17.45 1.44
C VAL A 15 -4.39 -18.45 2.31
N LEU A 16 -3.74 -19.53 2.75
CA LEU A 16 -4.33 -20.55 3.62
C LEU A 16 -4.58 -20.05 5.04
N ALA A 17 -3.66 -19.28 5.63
CA ALA A 17 -3.85 -18.70 6.96
C ALA A 17 -4.97 -17.66 7.00
N GLY A 18 -5.12 -16.85 5.95
CA GLY A 18 -6.19 -15.87 5.85
C GLY A 18 -7.58 -16.49 5.65
N LEU A 19 -7.70 -17.53 4.80
CA LEU A 19 -8.99 -18.22 4.61
C LEU A 19 -9.52 -18.91 5.88
N ALA A 20 -8.65 -19.29 6.82
CA ALA A 20 -9.03 -20.02 8.02
C ALA A 20 -9.52 -19.13 9.18
N LEU A 21 -9.15 -17.84 9.19
CA LEU A 21 -9.49 -16.88 10.26
C LEU A 21 -10.99 -16.60 10.46
N PRO A 22 -11.86 -16.50 9.43
CA PRO A 22 -13.29 -16.27 9.64
C PRO A 22 -13.98 -17.39 10.43
N PHE A 23 -13.41 -18.59 10.47
CA PHE A 23 -13.95 -19.74 11.20
C PHE A 23 -13.61 -19.73 12.70
N ALA A 24 -12.77 -18.78 13.17
CA ALA A 24 -12.41 -18.65 14.58
C ALA A 24 -13.45 -17.87 15.43
N GLY A 25 -14.46 -17.25 14.79
CA GLY A 25 -15.66 -16.74 15.46
C GLY A 25 -15.51 -15.50 16.36
N ALA A 26 -14.37 -14.80 16.33
CA ALA A 26 -14.16 -13.59 17.14
C ALA A 26 -14.08 -12.33 16.26
N ASP A 27 -15.07 -11.43 16.37
CA ASP A 27 -15.13 -10.16 15.62
C ASP A 27 -13.88 -9.29 15.77
N TYR A 28 -13.25 -9.35 16.95
CA TYR A 28 -11.99 -8.67 17.23
C TYR A 28 -10.83 -9.20 16.37
N LEU A 29 -10.68 -10.53 16.26
CA LEU A 29 -9.66 -11.13 15.40
C LEU A 29 -9.92 -10.83 13.91
N MET A 30 -11.20 -10.75 13.52
CA MET A 30 -11.57 -10.35 12.16
C MET A 30 -11.15 -8.89 11.87
N GLY A 31 -11.31 -7.99 12.83
CA GLY A 31 -10.84 -6.60 12.73
C GLY A 31 -9.33 -6.50 12.56
N ILE A 32 -8.56 -7.26 13.34
CA ILE A 32 -7.10 -7.34 13.20
C ILE A 32 -6.73 -7.91 11.82
N ALA A 33 -7.41 -8.98 11.39
CA ALA A 33 -7.16 -9.61 10.10
C ALA A 33 -7.48 -8.68 8.92
N PHE A 34 -8.55 -7.90 9.01
CA PHE A 34 -8.91 -6.86 8.03
C PHE A 34 -7.80 -5.80 7.94
N ASN A 35 -7.34 -5.27 9.08
CA ASN A 35 -6.26 -4.29 9.12
C ASN A 35 -4.95 -4.87 8.56
N LEU A 36 -4.61 -6.11 8.90
CA LEU A 36 -3.45 -6.79 8.35
C LEU A 36 -3.53 -6.94 6.83
N ALA A 37 -4.67 -7.39 6.31
CA ALA A 37 -4.90 -7.52 4.87
C ALA A 37 -4.78 -6.17 4.17
N MET A 38 -5.35 -5.10 4.74
CA MET A 38 -5.25 -3.73 4.23
C MET A 38 -3.78 -3.28 4.12
N TRP A 39 -3.01 -3.42 5.20
CA TRP A 39 -1.61 -3.01 5.20
C TRP A 39 -0.76 -3.83 4.23
N ILE A 40 -1.01 -5.14 4.11
CA ILE A 40 -0.36 -5.98 3.09
C ILE A 40 -0.72 -5.49 1.68
N ALA A 41 -2.00 -5.20 1.41
CA ALA A 41 -2.47 -4.72 0.12
C ALA A 41 -1.73 -3.45 -0.32
N LEU A 42 -1.70 -2.45 0.57
CA LEU A 42 -1.06 -1.16 0.33
C LEU A 42 0.47 -1.25 0.24
N THR A 43 1.10 -2.03 1.11
CA THR A 43 2.58 -2.14 1.13
C THR A 43 3.09 -2.92 -0.08
N GLN A 44 2.36 -3.94 -0.52
CA GLN A 44 2.67 -4.68 -1.74
C GLN A 44 2.50 -3.85 -2.99
N SER A 45 1.38 -3.11 -3.13
CA SER A 45 1.18 -2.24 -4.30
C SER A 45 2.28 -1.17 -4.39
N TRP A 46 2.68 -0.60 -3.24
CA TRP A 46 3.80 0.33 -3.15
C TRP A 46 5.13 -0.27 -3.59
N SER A 47 5.38 -1.53 -3.22
CA SER A 47 6.62 -2.22 -3.59
C SER A 47 6.81 -2.34 -5.11
N ILE A 48 5.73 -2.41 -5.90
CA ILE A 48 5.79 -2.54 -7.36
C ILE A 48 6.58 -1.40 -7.99
N LEU A 49 6.34 -0.16 -7.56
CA LEU A 49 7.11 0.99 -8.01
C LEU A 49 8.39 1.11 -7.16
N SER A 50 8.22 1.28 -5.86
CA SER A 50 9.27 1.85 -5.03
C SER A 50 10.40 0.88 -4.73
N ALA A 51 10.08 -0.38 -4.42
CA ALA A 51 11.10 -1.39 -4.20
C ALA A 51 11.87 -1.73 -5.49
N MET A 52 11.19 -1.69 -6.63
CA MET A 52 11.81 -2.11 -7.90
C MET A 52 12.64 -1.00 -8.54
N THR A 53 12.21 0.26 -8.45
CA THR A 53 12.90 1.42 -9.03
C THR A 53 13.87 2.11 -8.07
N GLY A 54 13.78 1.83 -6.77
CA GLY A 54 14.58 2.51 -5.73
C GLY A 54 14.04 3.88 -5.32
N TYR A 55 12.95 4.35 -5.93
CA TYR A 55 12.29 5.59 -5.56
C TYR A 55 11.40 5.41 -4.34
N VAL A 56 11.50 6.27 -3.34
CA VAL A 56 10.56 6.25 -2.21
C VAL A 56 9.40 7.21 -2.51
N SER A 57 8.18 6.69 -2.72
CA SER A 57 7.00 7.52 -2.94
C SER A 57 6.21 7.70 -1.64
N LEU A 58 5.92 8.94 -1.24
CA LEU A 58 4.96 9.25 -0.17
C LEU A 58 3.58 9.64 -0.69
N GLY A 59 3.34 9.46 -1.99
CA GLY A 59 2.08 9.85 -2.65
C GLY A 59 0.99 8.78 -2.64
N HIS A 60 1.22 7.58 -2.09
CA HIS A 60 0.26 6.47 -2.15
C HIS A 60 -1.10 6.80 -1.53
N VAL A 61 -1.11 7.62 -0.47
CA VAL A 61 -2.33 8.11 0.16
C VAL A 61 -3.24 8.88 -0.81
N VAL A 62 -2.70 9.57 -1.81
CA VAL A 62 -3.50 10.29 -2.82
C VAL A 62 -4.42 9.33 -3.57
N PHE A 63 -3.91 8.14 -3.89
CA PHE A 63 -4.68 7.12 -4.58
C PHE A 63 -5.75 6.52 -3.68
N CYS A 64 -5.44 6.25 -2.41
CA CYS A 64 -6.44 5.86 -1.41
C CYS A 64 -7.55 6.90 -1.31
N GLY A 65 -7.19 8.17 -1.08
CA GLY A 65 -8.16 9.25 -0.88
C GLY A 65 -9.02 9.52 -2.10
N ILE A 66 -8.45 9.52 -3.30
CA ILE A 66 -9.21 9.66 -4.56
C ILE A 66 -10.16 8.47 -4.73
N GLY A 67 -9.70 7.25 -4.46
CA GLY A 67 -10.54 6.06 -4.48
C GLY A 67 -11.71 6.15 -3.53
N SER A 68 -11.46 6.58 -2.28
CA SER A 68 -12.51 6.86 -1.29
C SER A 68 -13.50 7.92 -1.79
N TYR A 69 -13.00 9.03 -2.34
CA TYR A 69 -13.84 10.12 -2.83
C TYR A 69 -14.73 9.69 -4.01
N VAL A 70 -14.19 8.93 -4.96
CA VAL A 70 -14.97 8.38 -6.08
C VAL A 70 -15.98 7.34 -5.59
N PHE A 71 -15.58 6.51 -4.62
CA PHE A 71 -16.48 5.54 -4.02
C PHE A 71 -17.68 6.22 -3.35
N ILE A 72 -17.49 7.22 -2.49
CA ILE A 72 -18.61 7.89 -1.82
C ILE A 72 -19.56 8.59 -2.80
N LEU A 73 -19.06 9.14 -3.91
CA LEU A 73 -19.89 9.78 -4.93
C LEU A 73 -20.69 8.78 -5.77
N THR A 74 -20.20 7.55 -5.91
CA THR A 74 -20.85 6.49 -6.69
C THR A 74 -21.68 5.54 -5.81
N ASN A 75 -21.43 5.54 -4.51
CA ASN A 75 -22.15 4.75 -3.53
C ASN A 75 -23.64 5.12 -3.53
N GLY A 76 -24.50 4.12 -3.74
CA GLY A 76 -25.96 4.29 -3.86
C GLY A 76 -26.49 4.48 -5.29
N THR A 77 -25.62 4.76 -6.27
CA THR A 77 -26.00 4.83 -7.70
C THR A 77 -25.60 3.57 -8.47
N LEU A 78 -24.44 3.01 -8.14
CA LEU A 78 -23.89 1.82 -8.77
C LEU A 78 -23.84 0.63 -7.79
N PRO A 79 -23.93 -0.62 -8.29
CA PRO A 79 -23.64 -1.78 -7.47
C PRO A 79 -22.23 -1.70 -6.87
N MET A 80 -22.10 -2.10 -5.60
CA MET A 80 -20.85 -1.97 -4.84
C MET A 80 -19.59 -2.47 -5.58
N PRO A 81 -19.57 -3.64 -6.25
CA PRO A 81 -18.37 -4.10 -6.96
C PRO A 81 -17.97 -3.16 -8.11
N VAL A 82 -18.95 -2.54 -8.77
CA VAL A 82 -18.72 -1.59 -9.87
C VAL A 82 -18.19 -0.28 -9.30
N ALA A 83 -18.75 0.21 -8.20
CA ALA A 83 -18.26 1.41 -7.51
C ALA A 83 -16.79 1.23 -7.04
N LEU A 84 -16.45 0.06 -6.50
CA LEU A 84 -15.08 -0.29 -6.13
C LEU A 84 -14.14 -0.35 -7.34
N ALA A 85 -14.58 -0.93 -8.46
CA ALA A 85 -13.79 -0.93 -9.70
C ALA A 85 -13.57 0.49 -10.24
N CYS A 86 -14.59 1.35 -10.20
CA CYS A 86 -14.49 2.77 -10.57
C CYS A 86 -13.49 3.52 -9.67
N ALA A 87 -13.48 3.26 -8.37
CA ALA A 87 -12.51 3.84 -7.43
C ALA A 87 -11.06 3.49 -7.80
N GLY A 88 -10.79 2.21 -8.10
CA GLY A 88 -9.47 1.76 -8.55
C GLY A 88 -9.05 2.34 -9.90
N LEU A 89 -9.97 2.38 -10.87
CA LEU A 89 -9.72 2.96 -12.19
C LEU A 89 -9.45 4.47 -12.10
N ALA A 90 -10.22 5.20 -11.31
CA ALA A 90 -10.01 6.62 -11.10
C ALA A 90 -8.64 6.92 -10.46
N ALA A 91 -8.23 6.10 -9.48
CA ALA A 91 -6.88 6.18 -8.92
C ALA A 91 -5.79 5.90 -9.96
N GLY A 92 -5.98 4.92 -10.84
CA GLY A 92 -5.08 4.64 -11.96
C GLY A 92 -4.98 5.78 -12.98
N VAL A 93 -6.11 6.39 -13.35
CA VAL A 93 -6.15 7.57 -14.23
C VAL A 93 -5.42 8.75 -13.59
N MET A 94 -5.67 8.99 -12.29
CA MET A 94 -5.00 10.05 -11.55
C MET A 94 -3.50 9.79 -11.43
N ALA A 95 -3.08 8.55 -11.25
CA ALA A 95 -1.68 8.17 -11.30
C ALA A 95 -1.05 8.43 -12.68
N LEU A 96 -1.78 8.23 -13.77
CA LEU A 96 -1.28 8.56 -15.11
C LEU A 96 -1.09 10.07 -15.27
N VAL A 97 -2.06 10.89 -14.85
CA VAL A 97 -1.99 12.35 -14.93
C VAL A 97 -0.86 12.91 -14.06
N ILE A 98 -0.77 12.45 -12.81
CA ILE A 98 0.24 12.87 -11.84
C ILE A 98 1.64 12.32 -12.19
N GLY A 99 1.71 11.09 -12.69
CA GLY A 99 2.96 10.41 -12.96
C GLY A 99 3.79 11.10 -14.05
N LEU A 100 3.13 11.70 -15.05
CA LEU A 100 3.81 12.39 -16.15
C LEU A 100 4.75 13.54 -15.71
N PRO A 101 4.32 14.48 -14.84
CA PRO A 101 5.22 15.50 -14.29
C PRO A 101 6.09 14.96 -13.14
N VAL A 102 5.55 14.13 -12.24
CA VAL A 102 6.23 13.75 -10.99
C VAL A 102 7.41 12.80 -11.24
N LEU A 103 7.28 11.87 -12.20
CA LEU A 103 8.34 10.88 -12.49
C LEU A 103 9.56 11.47 -13.23
N ARG A 104 9.52 12.77 -13.59
CA ARG A 104 10.68 13.50 -14.14
C ARG A 104 11.69 13.89 -13.06
N VAL A 105 11.28 13.91 -11.79
CA VAL A 105 12.13 14.28 -10.65
C VAL A 105 12.88 13.06 -10.12
N ARG A 106 14.15 13.24 -9.76
CA ARG A 106 15.05 12.16 -9.35
C ARG A 106 15.46 12.26 -7.87
N GLY A 107 15.80 11.11 -7.29
CA GLY A 107 16.41 11.03 -5.96
C GLY A 107 15.51 11.51 -4.82
N PRO A 108 16.09 12.13 -3.77
CA PRO A 108 15.34 12.58 -2.59
C PRO A 108 14.24 13.59 -2.90
N TYR A 109 14.39 14.38 -3.97
CA TYR A 109 13.38 15.36 -4.39
C TYR A 109 12.06 14.72 -4.78
N PHE A 110 12.06 13.46 -5.24
CA PHE A 110 10.83 12.72 -5.54
C PHE A 110 10.00 12.46 -4.28
N VAL A 111 10.66 12.20 -3.14
CA VAL A 111 9.99 12.00 -1.84
C VAL A 111 9.28 13.29 -1.43
N ILE A 112 9.99 14.42 -1.51
CA ILE A 112 9.48 15.75 -1.14
C ILE A 112 8.30 16.12 -2.06
N LEU A 113 8.46 15.91 -3.37
CA LEU A 113 7.42 16.23 -4.36
C LEU A 113 6.16 15.38 -4.14
N THR A 114 6.31 14.08 -3.92
CA THR A 114 5.14 13.19 -3.71
C THR A 114 4.44 13.46 -2.39
N PHE A 115 5.16 13.84 -1.34
CA PHE A 115 4.57 14.30 -0.08
C PHE A 115 3.83 15.64 -0.26
N GLY A 116 4.45 16.62 -0.91
CA GLY A 116 3.81 17.91 -1.21
C GLY A 116 2.55 17.75 -2.07
N LEU A 117 2.57 16.82 -3.02
CA LEU A 117 1.37 16.48 -3.81
C LEU A 117 0.27 15.83 -2.94
N ALA A 118 0.64 15.00 -1.97
CA ALA A 118 -0.33 14.41 -1.05
C ALA A 118 -1.06 15.47 -0.23
N GLU A 119 -0.31 16.42 0.33
CA GLU A 119 -0.88 17.57 1.04
C GLU A 119 -1.68 18.49 0.13
N LEU A 120 -1.23 18.73 -1.10
CA LEU A 120 -2.00 19.51 -2.07
C LEU A 120 -3.34 18.84 -2.39
N ALA A 121 -3.34 17.54 -2.70
CA ALA A 121 -4.55 16.79 -3.01
C ALA A 121 -5.54 16.80 -1.81
N LYS A 122 -5.02 16.57 -0.60
CA LYS A 122 -5.80 16.68 0.64
C LYS A 122 -6.49 18.03 0.76
N ASN A 123 -5.72 19.13 0.70
CA ASN A 123 -6.24 20.48 0.90
C ASN A 123 -7.24 20.89 -0.20
N VAL A 124 -7.02 20.47 -1.45
CA VAL A 124 -7.96 20.70 -2.56
C VAL A 124 -9.29 20.01 -2.28
N ILE A 125 -9.29 18.73 -1.89
CA ILE A 125 -10.54 17.99 -1.63
C ILE A 125 -11.26 18.52 -0.37
N VAL A 126 -10.51 18.85 0.68
CA VAL A 126 -11.07 19.50 1.88
C VAL A 126 -11.74 20.82 1.53
N GLN A 127 -11.11 21.65 0.69
CA GLN A 127 -11.69 22.93 0.26
C GLN A 127 -12.94 22.73 -0.59
N ILE A 128 -12.96 21.73 -1.49
CA ILE A 128 -14.13 21.38 -2.30
C ILE A 128 -15.30 20.98 -1.40
N GLU A 129 -15.10 20.03 -0.48
CA GLU A 129 -16.14 19.57 0.44
C GLU A 129 -16.64 20.71 1.35
N THR A 130 -15.75 21.54 1.87
CA THR A 130 -16.11 22.73 2.67
C THR A 130 -16.96 23.72 1.87
N SER A 131 -16.62 23.96 0.60
CA SER A 131 -17.41 24.84 -0.29
C SER A 131 -18.81 24.32 -0.60
N LEU A 132 -19.00 22.99 -0.54
CA LEU A 132 -20.29 22.31 -0.68
C LEU A 132 -21.07 22.25 0.64
N GLY A 133 -20.51 22.77 1.73
CA GLY A 133 -21.08 22.66 3.09
C GLY A 133 -21.10 21.22 3.62
N GLN A 134 -20.30 20.33 3.04
CA GLN A 134 -20.19 18.92 3.43
C GLN A 134 -18.97 18.75 4.32
N PHE A 135 -19.17 18.37 5.58
CA PHE A 135 -18.06 18.09 6.51
C PHE A 135 -17.83 16.58 6.69
N SER A 136 -18.87 15.79 6.52
CA SER A 136 -18.80 14.32 6.53
C SER A 136 -19.98 13.75 5.76
N ARG A 137 -19.72 12.72 4.96
CA ARG A 137 -20.76 11.98 4.23
C ARG A 137 -20.93 10.61 4.85
N LEU A 138 -22.12 10.33 5.37
CA LEU A 138 -22.43 9.04 5.98
C LEU A 138 -22.74 7.99 4.90
N ILE A 139 -22.32 6.76 5.16
CA ILE A 139 -22.67 5.60 4.36
C ILE A 139 -23.66 4.77 5.17
N PHE A 140 -24.80 4.47 4.55
CA PHE A 140 -25.80 3.56 5.07
C PHE A 140 -25.65 2.19 4.39
N ASP A 141 -26.09 1.13 5.07
CA ASP A 141 -26.04 -0.26 4.59
C ASP A 141 -24.64 -0.79 4.22
N ALA A 142 -23.66 -0.52 5.09
CA ALA A 142 -22.35 -1.14 4.97
C ALA A 142 -22.45 -2.68 5.13
N PRO A 143 -21.79 -3.47 4.26
CA PRO A 143 -21.73 -4.92 4.41
C PRO A 143 -21.13 -5.35 5.75
N ALA A 144 -21.46 -6.56 6.19
CA ALA A 144 -20.88 -7.14 7.39
C ALA A 144 -19.34 -7.29 7.27
N LEU A 145 -18.68 -7.30 8.44
CA LEU A 145 -17.22 -7.29 8.54
C LEU A 145 -16.56 -8.50 7.87
N ASP A 146 -17.21 -9.65 7.86
CA ASP A 146 -16.78 -10.86 7.16
C ASP A 146 -16.64 -10.63 5.65
N THR A 147 -17.63 -9.98 5.04
CA THR A 147 -17.66 -9.65 3.61
C THR A 147 -16.56 -8.65 3.28
N LEU A 148 -16.42 -7.60 4.10
CA LEU A 148 -15.36 -6.60 3.94
C LEU A 148 -13.97 -7.22 4.10
N TYR A 149 -13.82 -8.17 5.04
CA TYR A 149 -12.60 -8.93 5.22
C TYR A 149 -12.22 -9.72 3.97
N PHE A 150 -13.14 -10.50 3.39
CA PHE A 150 -12.86 -11.27 2.18
C PHE A 150 -12.48 -10.39 0.98
N ILE A 151 -13.11 -9.22 0.85
CA ILE A 151 -12.75 -8.25 -0.20
C ILE A 151 -11.33 -7.71 0.03
N MET A 152 -11.03 -7.25 1.25
CA MET A 152 -9.71 -6.71 1.59
C MET A 152 -8.61 -7.77 1.48
N PHE A 153 -8.91 -9.00 1.89
CA PHE A 153 -8.04 -10.14 1.73
C PHE A 153 -7.80 -10.48 0.25
N GLY A 154 -8.85 -10.47 -0.57
CA GLY A 154 -8.73 -10.59 -2.02
C GLY A 154 -7.81 -9.53 -2.63
N LEU A 155 -7.89 -8.28 -2.14
CA LEU A 155 -6.98 -7.20 -2.56
C LEU A 155 -5.53 -7.44 -2.11
N ALA A 156 -5.32 -7.97 -0.90
CA ALA A 156 -3.98 -8.33 -0.41
C ALA A 156 -3.34 -9.46 -1.24
N VAL A 157 -4.14 -10.45 -1.64
CA VAL A 157 -3.70 -11.52 -2.54
C VAL A 157 -3.43 -10.96 -3.93
N ALA A 158 -4.33 -10.12 -4.46
CA ALA A 158 -4.18 -9.50 -5.77
C ALA A 158 -2.94 -8.60 -5.85
N SER A 159 -2.64 -7.81 -4.81
CA SER A 159 -1.45 -6.96 -4.76
C SER A 159 -0.17 -7.77 -4.69
N THR A 160 -0.16 -8.85 -3.90
CA THR A 160 0.97 -9.77 -3.82
C THR A 160 1.19 -10.47 -5.15
N ALA A 161 0.14 -10.96 -5.79
CA ALA A 161 0.20 -11.57 -7.12
C ALA A 161 0.72 -10.58 -8.17
N ALA A 162 0.21 -9.34 -8.17
CA ALA A 162 0.68 -8.28 -9.06
C ALA A 162 2.18 -7.99 -8.83
N ALA A 163 2.63 -7.90 -7.58
CA ALA A 163 4.05 -7.70 -7.25
C ALA A 163 4.93 -8.84 -7.77
N VAL A 164 4.52 -10.10 -7.59
CA VAL A 164 5.24 -11.28 -8.13
C VAL A 164 5.28 -11.23 -9.66
N LEU A 165 4.15 -11.02 -10.31
CA LEU A 165 4.04 -10.99 -11.77
C LEU A 165 4.89 -9.87 -12.37
N VAL A 166 4.80 -8.65 -11.83
CA VAL A 166 5.61 -7.52 -12.30
C VAL A 166 7.09 -7.80 -12.09
N ARG A 167 7.48 -8.33 -10.93
CA ARG A 167 8.88 -8.68 -10.62
C ARG A 167 9.50 -9.67 -11.60
N HIS A 168 8.75 -10.67 -12.03
CA HIS A 168 9.26 -11.68 -12.96
C HIS A 168 9.08 -11.31 -14.45
N SER A 169 8.31 -10.27 -14.75
CA SER A 169 8.08 -9.77 -16.11
C SER A 169 9.25 -8.96 -16.68
N LYS A 170 9.16 -8.63 -17.98
CA LYS A 170 10.08 -7.68 -18.64
C LYS A 170 10.03 -6.29 -18.01
N LEU A 171 8.84 -5.86 -17.52
CA LEU A 171 8.70 -4.59 -16.81
C LEU A 171 9.61 -4.58 -15.59
N GLY A 172 9.57 -5.64 -14.78
CA GLY A 172 10.34 -5.71 -13.56
C GLY A 172 11.84 -5.67 -13.75
N ARG A 173 12.35 -6.38 -14.77
CA ARG A 173 13.78 -6.33 -15.14
C ARG A 173 14.20 -4.92 -15.54
N GLY A 174 13.36 -4.21 -16.29
CA GLY A 174 13.61 -2.81 -16.66
C GLY A 174 13.58 -1.87 -15.46
N LEU A 175 12.66 -2.05 -14.51
CA LEU A 175 12.60 -1.26 -13.27
C LEU A 175 13.85 -1.48 -12.40
N VAL A 176 14.33 -2.72 -12.31
CA VAL A 176 15.57 -3.04 -11.59
C VAL A 176 16.79 -2.41 -12.26
N ALA A 177 16.86 -2.41 -13.60
CA ALA A 177 17.93 -1.70 -14.31
C ALA A 177 17.92 -0.19 -14.02
N ILE A 178 16.73 0.43 -14.00
CA ILE A 178 16.55 1.84 -13.62
C ILE A 178 17.04 2.11 -12.19
N ARG A 179 16.81 1.17 -11.26
CA ARG A 179 17.25 1.28 -9.87
C ARG A 179 18.77 1.26 -9.71
N GLU A 180 19.49 0.52 -10.55
CA GLU A 180 20.95 0.46 -10.49
C GLU A 180 21.58 1.73 -11.04
N ASN A 181 21.21 2.12 -12.27
CA ASN A 181 21.63 3.38 -12.87
C ASN A 181 20.67 3.76 -13.99
N GLU A 182 19.88 4.81 -13.74
CA GLU A 182 18.87 5.30 -14.68
C GLU A 182 19.47 5.81 -16.00
N GLU A 183 20.59 6.54 -15.95
CA GLU A 183 21.23 7.10 -17.14
C GLU A 183 21.85 6.00 -18.00
N ALA A 184 22.47 4.99 -17.36
CA ALA A 184 22.99 3.83 -18.06
C ALA A 184 21.87 2.97 -18.69
N ALA A 185 20.75 2.78 -17.98
CA ALA A 185 19.60 2.07 -18.51
C ALA A 185 19.01 2.77 -19.74
N GLU A 186 18.92 4.11 -19.70
CA GLU A 186 18.46 4.92 -20.83
C GLU A 186 19.41 4.82 -22.03
N ALA A 187 20.73 4.85 -21.79
CA ALA A 187 21.75 4.73 -22.85
C ALA A 187 21.71 3.40 -23.62
N ILE A 188 21.28 2.31 -22.97
CA ILE A 188 21.09 0.99 -23.61
C ILE A 188 19.67 0.77 -24.15
N GLY A 189 18.85 1.83 -24.21
CA GLY A 189 17.52 1.81 -24.84
C GLY A 189 16.36 1.34 -23.94
N VAL A 190 16.54 1.29 -22.61
CA VAL A 190 15.43 1.01 -21.69
C VAL A 190 14.47 2.21 -21.67
N PRO A 191 13.17 2.04 -21.95
CA PRO A 191 12.23 3.16 -21.96
C PRO A 191 11.84 3.56 -20.53
N VAL A 192 12.73 4.30 -19.85
CA VAL A 192 12.66 4.66 -18.42
C VAL A 192 11.31 5.26 -18.05
N THR A 193 10.91 6.35 -18.72
CA THR A 193 9.66 7.08 -18.42
C THR A 193 8.43 6.19 -18.56
N ARG A 194 8.38 5.36 -19.61
CA ARG A 194 7.24 4.45 -19.87
C ARG A 194 7.14 3.37 -18.80
N LEU A 195 8.27 2.77 -18.42
CA LEU A 195 8.29 1.71 -17.40
C LEU A 195 7.88 2.25 -16.03
N LYS A 196 8.44 3.40 -15.62
CA LYS A 196 8.07 4.08 -14.37
C LYS A 196 6.58 4.41 -14.34
N LEU A 197 6.03 4.94 -15.44
CA LEU A 197 4.62 5.31 -15.52
C LEU A 197 3.70 4.09 -15.42
N ILE A 198 4.00 2.99 -16.13
CA ILE A 198 3.23 1.75 -16.02
C ILE A 198 3.26 1.22 -14.59
N ALA A 199 4.44 1.17 -13.96
CA ALA A 199 4.58 0.72 -12.58
C ALA A 199 3.79 1.60 -11.61
N PHE A 200 3.80 2.92 -11.82
CA PHE A 200 3.09 3.89 -11.00
C PHE A 200 1.57 3.71 -11.09
N VAL A 201 1.04 3.54 -12.31
CA VAL A 201 -0.40 3.29 -12.53
C VAL A 201 -0.83 1.96 -11.90
N VAL A 202 -0.06 0.89 -12.09
CA VAL A 202 -0.37 -0.43 -11.49
C VAL A 202 -0.33 -0.36 -9.95
N ALA A 203 0.62 0.38 -9.39
CA ALA A 203 0.75 0.58 -7.95
C ALA A 203 -0.42 1.38 -7.34
N ALA A 204 -1.10 2.22 -8.13
CA ALA A 204 -2.16 3.12 -7.67
C ALA A 204 -3.57 2.50 -7.65
N ILE A 205 -3.85 1.52 -8.52
CA ILE A 205 -5.19 0.95 -8.66
C ILE A 205 -5.66 0.31 -7.35
N ILE A 206 -4.83 -0.54 -6.74
CA ILE A 206 -5.19 -1.27 -5.52
C ILE A 206 -5.44 -0.33 -4.34
N PRO A 207 -4.56 0.65 -4.03
CA PRO A 207 -4.84 1.69 -3.05
C PRO A 207 -6.19 2.40 -3.26
N GLY A 208 -6.56 2.70 -4.50
CA GLY A 208 -7.87 3.29 -4.81
C GLY A 208 -9.04 2.41 -4.38
N ILE A 209 -8.97 1.11 -4.65
CA ILE A 209 -10.01 0.17 -4.20
C ILE A 209 -9.99 0.03 -2.68
N VAL A 210 -8.81 -0.05 -2.07
CA VAL A 210 -8.64 -0.13 -0.60
C VAL A 210 -9.31 1.07 0.09
N GLY A 211 -9.17 2.28 -0.45
CA GLY A 211 -9.83 3.48 0.07
C GLY A 211 -11.36 3.36 0.09
N GLY A 212 -11.96 2.86 -0.99
CA GLY A 212 -13.40 2.60 -1.05
C GLY A 212 -13.88 1.53 -0.05
N VAL A 213 -13.10 0.46 0.14
CA VAL A 213 -13.43 -0.57 1.14
C VAL A 213 -13.28 -0.04 2.58
N LEU A 214 -12.27 0.80 2.83
CA LEU A 214 -12.05 1.42 4.13
C LEU A 214 -13.23 2.31 4.53
N LEU A 215 -13.85 3.00 3.58
CA LEU A 215 -15.07 3.76 3.81
C LEU A 215 -16.24 2.91 4.29
N LEU A 216 -16.42 1.73 3.70
CA LEU A 216 -17.45 0.79 4.15
C LEU A 216 -17.18 0.27 5.56
N ARG A 217 -15.91 0.20 5.97
CA ARG A 217 -15.54 -0.19 7.34
C ARG A 217 -15.80 0.92 8.35
N THR A 218 -15.54 2.17 7.98
CA THR A 218 -15.66 3.35 8.86
C THR A 218 -17.06 3.98 8.83
N SER A 219 -17.84 3.70 7.79
CA SER A 219 -19.22 4.20 7.55
C SER A 219 -19.38 5.71 7.38
N TYR A 220 -18.29 6.45 7.22
CA TYR A 220 -18.33 7.86 6.88
C TYR A 220 -17.11 8.27 6.07
N PHE A 221 -17.27 9.26 5.19
CA PHE A 221 -16.19 9.91 4.46
C PHE A 221 -15.86 11.26 5.09
N GLU A 222 -14.60 11.43 5.47
CA GLU A 222 -14.01 12.69 5.88
C GLU A 222 -12.72 12.90 5.08
N ALA A 223 -12.63 14.01 4.33
CA ALA A 223 -11.51 14.28 3.44
C ALA A 223 -10.15 14.35 4.16
N ALA A 224 -10.12 14.91 5.38
CA ALA A 224 -8.89 15.03 6.14
C ALA A 224 -8.30 13.67 6.56
N GLN A 225 -9.17 12.70 6.86
CA GLN A 225 -8.79 11.33 7.25
C GLN A 225 -8.46 10.46 6.04
N ALA A 226 -9.25 10.57 4.96
CA ALA A 226 -9.03 9.77 3.74
C ALA A 226 -7.69 10.06 3.06
N PHE A 227 -7.17 11.29 3.21
CA PHE A 227 -5.90 11.74 2.65
C PHE A 227 -4.79 11.87 3.71
N ASP A 228 -4.87 11.16 4.84
CA ASP A 228 -3.88 11.23 5.92
C ASP A 228 -2.47 10.71 5.49
N PRO A 229 -1.44 11.58 5.39
CA PRO A 229 -0.10 11.17 4.99
C PRO A 229 0.55 10.13 5.91
N VAL A 230 0.08 9.98 7.15
CA VAL A 230 0.53 8.94 8.08
C VAL A 230 0.38 7.55 7.45
N ILE A 231 -0.62 7.34 6.59
CA ILE A 231 -0.80 6.09 5.83
C ILE A 231 0.42 5.84 4.92
N SER A 232 0.83 6.83 4.13
CA SER A 232 2.01 6.71 3.25
C SER A 232 3.30 6.47 4.04
N PHE A 233 3.50 7.17 5.16
CA PHE A 233 4.66 6.93 6.02
C PHE A 233 4.66 5.51 6.57
N SER A 234 3.51 5.03 7.04
CA SER A 234 3.36 3.67 7.57
C SER A 234 3.66 2.63 6.51
N ILE A 235 3.17 2.81 5.27
CA ILE A 235 3.47 1.94 4.12
C ILE A 235 4.99 1.85 3.90
N VAL A 236 5.67 3.00 3.79
CA VAL A 236 7.12 3.05 3.56
C VAL A 236 7.86 2.37 4.71
N THR A 237 7.47 2.65 5.95
CA THR A 237 8.11 2.06 7.11
C THR A 237 7.92 0.54 7.17
N MET A 238 6.70 0.04 6.93
CA MET A 238 6.45 -1.41 6.87
C MET A 238 7.29 -2.08 5.77
N ALA A 239 7.41 -1.45 4.60
CA ALA A 239 8.24 -1.96 3.51
C ALA A 239 9.74 -2.01 3.87
N ILE A 240 10.26 -0.96 4.53
CA ILE A 240 11.66 -0.88 4.98
C ILE A 240 11.93 -1.91 6.08
N VAL A 241 11.10 -1.94 7.12
CA VAL A 241 11.19 -2.86 8.26
C VAL A 241 11.13 -4.31 7.79
N GLY A 242 10.21 -4.63 6.88
CA GLY A 242 10.11 -5.96 6.28
C GLY A 242 11.26 -6.31 5.33
N GLY A 243 11.80 -5.30 4.65
CA GLY A 243 12.90 -5.38 3.69
C GLY A 243 12.42 -5.29 2.24
N MET A 244 12.70 -4.16 1.62
CA MET A 244 12.20 -3.80 0.27
C MET A 244 12.76 -4.66 -0.87
N GLY A 245 13.74 -5.54 -0.64
CA GLY A 245 14.38 -6.34 -1.71
C GLY A 245 13.60 -7.58 -2.16
N THR A 246 12.56 -7.98 -1.42
CA THR A 246 11.83 -9.24 -1.63
C THR A 246 10.33 -9.01 -1.58
N VAL A 247 9.57 -9.90 -2.23
CA VAL A 247 8.09 -9.87 -2.16
C VAL A 247 7.58 -10.19 -0.75
N ARG A 248 8.33 -10.99 0.02
CA ARG A 248 7.93 -11.35 1.39
C ARG A 248 8.20 -10.27 2.42
N GLY A 249 9.13 -9.37 2.12
CA GLY A 249 9.48 -8.27 3.00
C GLY A 249 8.25 -7.46 3.42
N PRO A 250 7.51 -6.84 2.49
CA PRO A 250 6.28 -6.11 2.80
C PRO A 250 5.30 -6.89 3.69
N ILE A 251 5.14 -8.19 3.46
CA ILE A 251 4.22 -9.03 4.25
C ILE A 251 4.69 -9.18 5.69
N LEU A 252 5.97 -9.52 5.88
CA LEU A 252 6.56 -9.64 7.22
C LEU A 252 6.58 -8.30 7.95
N GLY A 253 6.82 -7.21 7.22
CA GLY A 253 6.79 -5.85 7.75
C GLY A 253 5.40 -5.44 8.22
N SER A 254 4.37 -5.64 7.40
CA SER A 254 2.97 -5.37 7.78
C SER A 254 2.52 -6.26 8.93
N LEU A 255 2.89 -7.55 8.94
CA LEU A 255 2.59 -8.46 10.04
C LEU A 255 3.22 -8.01 11.37
N ALA A 256 4.52 -7.72 11.35
CA ALA A 256 5.22 -7.25 12.54
C ALA A 256 4.64 -5.91 13.03
N PHE A 257 4.37 -4.98 12.12
CA PHE A 257 3.82 -3.69 12.45
C PHE A 257 2.42 -3.79 13.07
N VAL A 258 1.51 -4.56 12.47
CA VAL A 258 0.13 -4.69 12.97
C VAL A 258 0.11 -5.38 14.33
N LEU A 259 0.84 -6.48 14.49
CA LEU A 259 0.89 -7.19 15.78
C LEU A 259 1.52 -6.32 16.88
N LEU A 260 2.59 -5.59 16.54
CA LEU A 260 3.23 -4.67 17.48
C LEU A 260 2.29 -3.52 17.85
N SER A 261 1.61 -2.92 16.86
CA SER A 261 0.66 -1.84 17.08
C SER A 261 -0.50 -2.29 17.96
N GLU A 262 -1.04 -3.49 17.72
CA GLU A 262 -2.12 -4.06 18.52
C GLU A 262 -1.68 -4.31 19.97
N LEU A 263 -0.49 -4.89 20.16
CA LEU A 263 0.05 -5.16 21.50
C LEU A 263 0.31 -3.86 22.28
N LEU A 264 0.90 -2.86 21.61
CA LEU A 264 1.17 -1.56 22.21
C LEU A 264 -0.11 -0.81 22.55
N TRP A 265 -1.11 -0.85 21.66
CA TRP A 265 -2.39 -0.23 21.91
C TRP A 265 -3.13 -0.89 23.08
N ALA A 266 -3.12 -2.23 23.16
CA ALA A 266 -3.76 -2.97 24.24
C ALA A 266 -3.11 -2.76 25.63
N ARG A 267 -1.81 -2.44 25.69
CA ARG A 267 -1.05 -2.31 26.95
C ARG A 267 -0.75 -0.86 27.34
N PHE A 268 -0.55 0.02 26.36
CA PHE A 268 -0.11 1.40 26.54
C PHE A 268 -0.87 2.37 25.60
N PRO A 269 -2.20 2.45 25.66
CA PRO A 269 -3.02 3.20 24.68
C PRO A 269 -2.71 4.70 24.64
N GLN A 270 -2.15 5.29 25.70
CA GLN A 270 -1.78 6.70 25.75
C GLN A 270 -0.41 7.00 25.12
N LEU A 271 0.50 6.02 25.14
CA LEU A 271 1.89 6.18 24.68
C LEU A 271 2.17 5.40 23.39
N TYR A 272 1.20 4.65 22.86
CA TYR A 272 1.44 3.72 21.77
C TYR A 272 2.06 4.38 20.54
N MET A 273 1.60 5.58 20.13
CA MET A 273 2.17 6.28 18.96
C MET A 273 3.63 6.69 19.19
N ILE A 274 3.97 7.14 20.40
CA ILE A 274 5.33 7.54 20.77
C ILE A 274 6.25 6.31 20.77
N ILE A 275 5.80 5.23 21.40
CA ILE A 275 6.57 3.98 21.49
C ILE A 275 6.74 3.35 20.10
N LEU A 276 5.67 3.33 19.31
CA LEU A 276 5.69 2.81 17.94
C LEU A 276 6.68 3.62 17.07
N GLY A 277 6.60 4.96 17.09
CA GLY A 277 7.53 5.81 16.36
C GLY A 277 8.99 5.61 16.78
N ALA A 278 9.26 5.54 18.09
CA ALA A 278 10.61 5.29 18.60
C ALA A 278 11.14 3.91 18.18
N LEU A 279 10.30 2.86 18.27
CA LEU A 279 10.66 1.51 17.82
C LEU A 279 10.96 1.46 16.32
N LEU A 280 10.20 2.19 15.51
CA LEU A 280 10.43 2.25 14.06
C LEU A 280 11.76 2.93 13.74
N ILE A 281 12.09 4.04 14.40
CA ILE A 281 13.39 4.71 14.25
C ILE A 281 14.52 3.74 14.65
N LEU A 282 14.37 3.07 15.79
CA LEU A 282 15.33 2.07 16.25
C LEU A 282 15.49 0.95 15.21
N PHE A 283 14.39 0.45 14.66
CA PHE A 283 14.42 -0.63 13.68
C PHE A 283 15.17 -0.22 12.40
N ILE A 284 14.92 1.01 11.91
CA ILE A 284 15.59 1.55 10.73
C ILE A 284 17.10 1.71 10.98
N LEU A 285 17.51 2.16 12.18
CA LEU A 285 18.91 2.34 12.54
C LEU A 285 19.67 1.02 12.73
N PHE A 286 19.04 0.03 13.39
CA PHE A 286 19.72 -1.21 13.80
C PHE A 286 19.54 -2.37 12.80
N MET A 287 18.52 -2.32 11.94
CA MET A 287 18.22 -3.38 10.97
C MET A 287 18.06 -2.84 9.53
N PRO A 288 19.12 -2.27 8.92
CA PRO A 288 19.05 -1.63 7.60
C PRO A 288 18.72 -2.59 6.43
N ARG A 289 18.84 -3.91 6.64
CA ARG A 289 18.44 -4.94 5.65
C ARG A 289 17.01 -5.46 5.84
N GLY A 290 16.28 -4.96 6.85
CA GLY A 290 14.94 -5.42 7.22
C GLY A 290 14.89 -6.86 7.75
N LEU A 291 13.69 -7.30 8.11
CA LEU A 291 13.39 -8.64 8.65
C LEU A 291 13.72 -9.75 7.66
N SER A 292 13.48 -9.53 6.36
CA SER A 292 13.78 -10.53 5.32
C SER A 292 15.28 -10.84 5.17
N GLY A 293 16.17 -9.89 5.51
CA GLY A 293 17.62 -10.08 5.45
C GLY A 293 18.16 -11.09 6.48
N LEU A 294 17.42 -11.39 7.55
CA LEU A 294 17.79 -12.42 8.54
C LEU A 294 17.70 -13.84 7.98
N PHE A 295 16.77 -14.07 7.05
CA PHE A 295 16.60 -15.37 6.40
C PHE A 295 17.67 -15.61 5.33
N GLU A 296 18.06 -14.59 4.57
CA GLU A 296 19.14 -14.69 3.57
C GLU A 296 20.52 -15.01 4.21
N ARG A 297 20.81 -14.48 5.41
CA ARG A 297 22.04 -14.82 6.15
C ARG A 297 22.10 -16.28 6.62
N ARG A 298 20.96 -16.92 6.83
CA ARG A 298 20.88 -18.33 7.23
C ARG A 298 21.03 -19.28 6.03
N GLU A 299 20.61 -18.84 4.84
CA GLU A 299 20.77 -19.59 3.59
C GLU A 299 22.17 -19.50 3.01
N ALA A 300 22.89 -18.38 3.18
CA ALA A 300 24.30 -18.25 2.75
C ALA A 300 25.30 -19.01 3.64
N ARG A 301 24.83 -19.62 4.74
CA ARG A 301 25.63 -20.43 5.68
C ARG A 301 25.33 -21.93 5.60
N ARG A 302 24.50 -22.37 4.65
CA ARG A 302 24.27 -23.76 4.27
C ARG A 302 24.77 -23.99 2.86
#